data_AF-A0A2D8FP79-F1
#
_entry.id   AF-A0A2D8FP79-F1
#
_cell.length_a   1.000
_cell.length_b   1.000
_cell.length_c   1.000
_cell.angle_alpha   90.00
_cell.angle_beta   90.00
_cell.angle_gamma   90.00
#
_symmetry.space_group_name_H-M   'P 1'
#
loop_
_entity.id
_entity.type
_entity.pdbx_description
1 polymer ?
#
loop_
_entity_poly.entity_id
_entity_poly.type
_entity_poly.pdbx_seq_one_letter_code
_entity_poly.pdbx_strand_id
1 'polypeptide(L)'
;SYGGSAVFYSVGDDILGELATMGLALRKVGETAVIRTETFTTEGKGKQNLRTALNRAEREGARFEVLPPGSARPLEAELRAISDAWLAMHNGAEKAFSLGRFDIDYLDLTPLAVMREGDRIVAFANLLVTPGEAAVDLMRYTPDAPHGVMDYLFTRCVQWAKAEGIAEFDLGMAPLAGLEDRRIAPVFARVGALVFEEGGALYGFQGLRSYKGKFGPEWKARFIAAPVPTPLPLALLDVALLTSGGWLGMLGLRRAR
;
A
#
# COMPACT_ATOMS: atom_id res chain seq x y z
N SER A 1 31.33 12.77 7.43
CA SER A 1 29.92 13.07 7.75
C SER A 1 29.35 13.90 6.62
N TYR A 2 28.27 13.45 5.96
CA TYR A 2 27.60 14.19 4.87
C TYR A 2 26.57 15.22 5.40
N GLY A 3 26.58 15.54 6.70
CA GLY A 3 25.72 16.56 7.31
C GLY A 3 24.26 16.15 7.55
N GLY A 4 23.88 14.88 7.31
CA GLY A 4 22.54 14.36 7.58
C GLY A 4 22.49 13.39 8.77
N SER A 5 21.28 13.24 9.35
CA SER A 5 20.97 12.20 10.35
C SER A 5 20.45 10.94 9.67
N ALA A 6 20.92 9.77 10.11
CA ALA A 6 20.37 8.49 9.66
C ALA A 6 18.97 8.29 10.24
N VAL A 7 17.97 8.03 9.39
CA VAL A 7 16.59 7.75 9.82
C VAL A 7 16.15 6.44 9.17
N PHE A 8 15.58 5.54 9.97
CA PHE A 8 15.00 4.29 9.52
C PHE A 8 13.48 4.40 9.62
N TYR A 9 12.79 4.22 8.51
CA TYR A 9 11.34 4.38 8.42
C TYR A 9 10.65 3.04 8.16
N SER A 10 9.51 2.81 8.81
CA SER A 10 8.67 1.62 8.66
C SER A 10 9.37 0.29 9.02
N VAL A 11 10.24 0.31 10.03
CA VAL A 11 10.93 -0.90 10.51
C VAL A 11 10.00 -1.79 11.34
N GLY A 12 10.21 -3.11 11.26
CA GLY A 12 9.49 -4.11 12.05
C GLY A 12 10.06 -4.25 13.47
N ASP A 13 9.37 -5.05 14.29
CA ASP A 13 9.76 -5.35 15.67
C ASP A 13 11.08 -6.14 15.77
N ASP A 14 11.44 -6.84 14.70
CA ASP A 14 12.59 -7.76 14.60
C ASP A 14 13.94 -7.07 14.74
N ILE A 15 14.05 -5.79 14.35
CA ILE A 15 15.31 -5.04 14.40
C ILE A 15 15.35 -3.93 15.47
N LEU A 16 14.30 -3.81 16.29
CA LEU A 16 14.21 -2.73 17.29
C LEU A 16 15.31 -2.82 18.36
N GLY A 17 15.67 -4.02 18.79
CA GLY A 17 16.74 -4.23 19.77
C GLY A 17 18.11 -3.75 19.27
N GLU A 18 18.40 -4.00 17.99
CA GLU A 18 19.64 -3.55 17.34
C GLU A 18 19.67 -2.03 17.22
N LEU A 19 18.58 -1.42 16.73
CA LEU A 19 18.46 0.04 16.59
C LEU A 19 18.54 0.75 17.96
N ALA A 20 17.97 0.17 19.02
CA ALA A 20 18.08 0.69 20.38
C ALA A 20 19.53 0.61 20.89
N THR A 21 20.25 -0.48 20.60
CA THR A 21 21.67 -0.65 20.98
C THR A 21 22.56 0.38 20.26
N MET A 22 22.17 0.83 19.07
CA MET A 22 22.81 1.94 18.36
C MET A 22 22.45 3.34 18.92
N GLY A 23 21.66 3.41 20.00
CA GLY A 23 21.28 4.67 20.64
C GLY A 23 20.19 5.45 19.89
N LEU A 24 19.43 4.80 19.00
CA LEU A 24 18.35 5.44 18.26
C LEU A 24 17.07 5.52 19.10
N ALA A 25 16.38 6.65 19.02
CA ALA A 25 15.05 6.82 19.56
C ALA A 25 14.03 6.15 18.64
N LEU A 26 13.25 5.22 19.20
CA LEU A 26 12.21 4.46 18.49
C LEU A 26 10.83 5.04 18.77
N ARG A 27 10.00 5.17 17.74
CA ARG A 27 8.56 5.46 17.89
C ARG A 27 7.73 4.65 16.91
N LYS A 28 6.61 4.12 17.38
CA LYS A 28 5.59 3.52 16.50
C LYS A 28 5.04 4.62 15.58
N VAL A 29 4.84 4.28 14.31
CA VAL A 29 4.26 5.18 13.29
C VAL A 29 3.01 4.60 12.63
N GLY A 30 2.76 3.30 12.82
CA GLY A 30 1.55 2.65 12.33
C GLY A 30 1.59 1.14 12.53
N GLU A 31 0.72 0.45 11.82
CA GLU A 31 0.65 -1.00 11.75
C GLU A 31 0.53 -1.42 10.29
N THR A 32 1.11 -2.55 9.93
CA THR A 32 0.82 -3.22 8.66
C THR A 32 -0.16 -4.36 8.89
N ALA A 33 -1.01 -4.62 7.89
CA ALA A 33 -2.06 -5.64 7.98
C ALA A 33 -1.61 -6.90 7.26
N VAL A 34 -1.19 -7.90 8.03
CA VAL A 34 -0.68 -9.18 7.50
C VAL A 34 -1.74 -10.26 7.62
N ILE A 35 -2.04 -10.94 6.52
CA ILE A 35 -2.98 -12.06 6.51
C ILE A 35 -2.20 -13.37 6.51
N ARG A 36 -2.56 -14.27 7.43
CA ARG A 36 -2.15 -15.69 7.36
C ARG A 36 -2.96 -16.37 6.26
N THR A 37 -2.31 -16.72 5.15
CA THR A 37 -3.01 -17.21 3.94
C THR A 37 -3.70 -18.56 4.18
N GLU A 38 -3.08 -19.44 4.97
CA GLU A 38 -3.60 -20.77 5.31
C GLU A 38 -4.98 -20.71 5.97
N THR A 39 -5.17 -19.75 6.89
CA THR A 39 -6.41 -19.57 7.65
C THR A 39 -7.36 -18.56 7.01
N PHE A 40 -6.94 -17.86 5.97
CA PHE A 40 -7.80 -16.93 5.24
C PHE A 40 -9.00 -17.66 4.61
N THR A 41 -10.19 -17.11 4.85
CA THR A 41 -11.45 -17.58 4.27
C THR A 41 -12.40 -16.41 4.02
N THR A 42 -13.24 -16.57 3.00
CA THR A 42 -14.38 -15.68 2.70
C THR A 42 -15.69 -16.20 3.28
N GLU A 43 -15.65 -17.29 4.04
CA GLU A 43 -16.79 -17.87 4.73
C GLU A 43 -17.12 -17.14 6.03
N GLY A 44 -18.34 -17.35 6.54
CA GLY A 44 -18.82 -16.73 7.76
C GLY A 44 -19.45 -15.35 7.57
N LYS A 45 -20.10 -14.87 8.64
CA LYS A 45 -20.87 -13.61 8.65
C LYS A 45 -19.96 -12.39 8.50
N GLY A 46 -18.81 -12.37 9.17
CA GLY A 46 -17.85 -11.25 9.11
C GLY A 46 -17.20 -11.03 7.74
N LYS A 47 -17.34 -11.97 6.80
CA LYS A 47 -16.74 -11.93 5.45
C LYS A 47 -17.76 -11.72 4.34
N GLN A 48 -19.02 -11.41 4.68
CA GLN A 48 -20.10 -11.24 3.72
C GLN A 48 -19.78 -10.20 2.64
N ASN A 49 -19.15 -9.08 3.00
CA ASN A 49 -18.78 -8.03 2.04
C ASN A 49 -17.80 -8.55 0.99
N LEU A 50 -16.75 -9.28 1.40
CA LEU A 50 -15.77 -9.87 0.49
C LEU A 50 -16.42 -10.88 -0.45
N ARG A 51 -17.24 -11.79 0.10
CA ARG A 51 -17.97 -12.79 -0.70
C ARG A 51 -18.96 -12.17 -1.68
N THR A 52 -19.62 -11.09 -1.28
CA THR A 52 -20.55 -10.35 -2.14
C THR A 52 -19.81 -9.68 -3.29
N ALA A 53 -18.66 -9.04 -3.03
CA ALA A 53 -17.81 -8.45 -4.06
C ALA A 53 -17.30 -9.51 -5.05
N LEU A 54 -16.81 -10.64 -4.55
CA LEU A 54 -16.38 -11.79 -5.36
C LEU A 54 -17.49 -12.28 -6.29
N ASN A 55 -18.61 -12.71 -5.71
CA ASN A 55 -19.70 -13.31 -6.46
C ASN A 55 -20.29 -12.35 -7.49
N ARG A 56 -20.37 -11.05 -7.15
CA ARG A 56 -20.88 -10.03 -8.04
C ARG A 56 -19.95 -9.86 -9.24
N ALA A 57 -18.65 -9.65 -9.00
CA ALA A 57 -17.67 -9.45 -10.06
C ALA A 57 -17.61 -10.67 -11.00
N GLU A 58 -17.56 -11.89 -10.48
CA GLU A 58 -17.55 -13.10 -11.30
C GLU A 58 -18.83 -13.27 -12.14
N ARG A 59 -19.99 -12.99 -11.55
CA ARG A 59 -21.27 -13.02 -12.27
C ARG A 59 -21.32 -11.98 -13.40
N GLU A 60 -20.62 -10.86 -13.23
CA GLU A 60 -20.48 -9.79 -14.23
C GLU A 60 -19.34 -10.08 -15.23
N GLY A 61 -18.70 -11.26 -15.13
CA GLY A 61 -17.70 -11.73 -16.09
C GLY A 61 -16.25 -11.38 -15.76
N ALA A 62 -15.99 -10.90 -14.54
CA ALA A 62 -14.64 -10.60 -14.08
C ALA A 62 -13.77 -11.86 -14.04
N ARG A 63 -12.57 -11.77 -14.63
CA ARG A 63 -11.54 -12.81 -14.58
C ARG A 63 -10.31 -12.30 -13.88
N PHE A 64 -9.72 -13.13 -13.02
CA PHE A 64 -8.48 -12.83 -12.31
C PHE A 64 -7.36 -13.74 -12.80
N GLU A 65 -6.19 -13.17 -13.03
CA GLU A 65 -4.97 -13.91 -13.33
C GLU A 65 -3.77 -13.23 -12.68
N VAL A 66 -2.75 -14.01 -12.31
CA VAL A 66 -1.43 -13.48 -11.94
C VAL A 66 -0.47 -13.84 -13.05
N LEU A 67 0.02 -12.81 -13.74
CA LEU A 67 1.00 -12.94 -14.80
C LEU A 67 2.41 -12.99 -14.19
N PRO A 68 3.33 -13.81 -14.75
CA PRO A 68 4.70 -13.88 -14.26
C PRO A 68 5.47 -12.57 -14.52
N PRO A 69 6.61 -12.35 -13.81
CA PRO A 69 7.55 -11.29 -14.16
C PRO A 69 7.90 -11.28 -15.65
N GLY A 70 8.09 -10.11 -16.24
CA GLY A 70 8.31 -9.90 -17.68
C GLY A 70 7.02 -9.74 -18.50
N SER A 71 5.84 -9.86 -17.88
CA SER A 71 4.55 -9.75 -18.57
C SER A 71 3.98 -8.32 -18.60
N ALA A 72 4.55 -7.39 -17.85
CA ALA A 72 4.02 -6.03 -17.75
C ALA A 72 4.35 -5.21 -19.00
N ARG A 73 5.56 -5.36 -19.54
CA ARG A 73 6.03 -4.55 -20.70
C ARG A 73 5.16 -4.69 -21.95
N PRO A 74 4.74 -5.90 -22.39
CA PRO A 74 3.80 -6.03 -23.51
C PRO A 74 2.45 -5.34 -23.27
N LEU A 75 2.07 -5.13 -22.00
CA LEU A 75 0.82 -4.53 -21.57
C LEU A 75 0.95 -3.03 -21.21
N GLU A 76 2.12 -2.41 -21.42
CA GLU A 76 2.43 -1.08 -20.89
C GLU A 76 1.36 -0.04 -21.23
N ALA A 77 0.92 0.00 -22.50
CA ALA A 77 -0.06 0.98 -22.95
C ALA A 77 -1.40 0.85 -22.20
N GLU A 78 -1.86 -0.37 -21.98
CA GLU A 78 -3.11 -0.67 -21.25
C GLU A 78 -2.95 -0.34 -19.76
N LEU A 79 -1.87 -0.79 -19.11
CA LEU A 79 -1.59 -0.53 -17.71
C LEU A 79 -1.42 0.98 -17.43
N ARG A 80 -0.76 1.70 -18.34
CA ARG A 80 -0.58 3.15 -18.25
C ARG A 80 -1.90 3.89 -18.34
N ALA A 81 -2.78 3.49 -19.25
CA ALA A 81 -4.13 4.08 -19.35
C ALA A 81 -4.94 3.90 -18.06
N ILE A 82 -4.90 2.71 -17.46
CA ILE A 82 -5.55 2.44 -16.15
C ILE A 82 -4.95 3.34 -15.07
N SER A 83 -3.62 3.41 -15.03
CA SER A 83 -2.86 4.20 -14.08
C SER A 83 -3.20 5.69 -14.16
N ASP A 84 -3.18 6.27 -15.35
CA ASP A 84 -3.46 7.68 -15.59
C ASP A 84 -4.92 8.02 -15.24
N ALA A 85 -5.86 7.15 -15.58
CA ALA A 85 -7.27 7.31 -15.22
C ALA A 85 -7.49 7.23 -13.70
N TRP A 86 -6.80 6.31 -13.03
CA TRP A 86 -6.87 6.17 -11.57
C TRP A 86 -6.33 7.41 -10.85
N LEU A 87 -5.21 7.96 -11.32
CA LEU A 87 -4.63 9.19 -10.78
C LEU A 87 -5.56 10.38 -11.00
N ALA A 88 -6.14 10.52 -12.19
CA ALA A 88 -7.10 11.58 -12.50
C ALA A 88 -8.35 11.51 -11.61
N MET A 89 -8.88 10.30 -11.36
CA MET A 89 -10.05 10.09 -10.50
C MET A 89 -9.81 10.49 -9.04
N HIS A 90 -8.59 10.29 -8.53
CA HIS A 90 -8.21 10.65 -7.15
C HIS A 90 -7.57 12.03 -7.04
N ASN A 91 -7.58 12.83 -8.12
CA ASN A 91 -6.85 14.09 -8.25
C ASN A 91 -5.39 14.00 -7.78
N GLY A 92 -4.76 12.83 -7.96
CA GLY A 92 -3.47 12.52 -7.35
C GLY A 92 -2.30 12.65 -8.33
N ALA A 93 -1.11 12.78 -7.76
CA ALA A 93 0.16 12.63 -8.47
C ALA A 93 0.87 11.33 -8.06
N GLU A 94 1.78 10.87 -8.93
CA GLU A 94 2.69 9.77 -8.57
C GLU A 94 3.45 10.10 -7.29
N LYS A 95 3.53 9.10 -6.41
CA LYS A 95 4.32 9.16 -5.17
C LYS A 95 5.65 8.43 -5.39
N ALA A 96 6.54 8.49 -4.41
CA ALA A 96 7.86 7.87 -4.48
C ALA A 96 8.31 7.32 -3.12
N PHE A 97 9.56 6.87 -3.04
CA PHE A 97 10.22 6.39 -1.82
C PHE A 97 9.54 5.17 -1.17
N SER A 98 8.54 5.38 -0.33
CA SER A 98 7.82 4.33 0.39
C SER A 98 6.60 3.78 -0.35
N LEU A 99 6.27 4.35 -1.51
CA LEU A 99 5.17 3.93 -2.37
C LEU A 99 5.67 3.79 -3.80
N GLY A 100 5.26 2.71 -4.45
CA GLY A 100 5.52 2.50 -5.87
C GLY A 100 4.86 3.56 -6.75
N ARG A 101 5.44 3.71 -7.94
CA ARG A 101 4.94 4.57 -9.03
C ARG A 101 4.76 3.75 -10.29
N PHE A 102 4.01 4.28 -11.25
CA PHE A 102 3.98 3.67 -12.57
C PHE A 102 5.33 3.84 -13.26
N ASP A 103 6.10 2.76 -13.25
CA ASP A 103 7.40 2.63 -13.89
C ASP A 103 7.43 1.24 -14.52
N ILE A 104 7.43 1.17 -15.85
CA ILE A 104 7.24 -0.09 -16.54
C ILE A 104 8.39 -1.06 -16.26
N ASP A 105 9.62 -0.55 -16.12
CA ASP A 105 10.79 -1.36 -15.82
C ASP A 105 10.66 -1.98 -14.43
N TYR A 106 10.10 -1.25 -13.46
CA TYR A 106 9.82 -1.74 -12.12
C TYR A 106 8.69 -2.80 -12.10
N LEU A 107 7.57 -2.53 -12.77
CA LEU A 107 6.43 -3.46 -12.82
C LEU A 107 6.82 -4.79 -13.47
N ASP A 108 7.69 -4.76 -14.48
CA ASP A 108 8.14 -5.95 -15.21
C ASP A 108 9.04 -6.89 -14.37
N LEU A 109 9.57 -6.42 -13.22
CA LEU A 109 10.35 -7.25 -12.29
C LEU A 109 9.50 -8.16 -11.39
N THR A 110 8.20 -7.94 -11.34
CA THR A 110 7.30 -8.54 -10.36
C THR A 110 6.14 -9.28 -11.02
N PRO A 111 5.56 -10.31 -10.37
CA PRO A 111 4.28 -10.84 -10.81
C PRO A 111 3.21 -9.76 -10.83
N LEU A 112 2.32 -9.81 -11.82
CA LEU A 112 1.28 -8.82 -12.04
C LEU A 112 -0.09 -9.47 -11.91
N ALA A 113 -0.79 -9.19 -10.81
CA ALA A 113 -2.19 -9.55 -10.65
C ALA A 113 -3.04 -8.62 -11.51
N VAL A 114 -3.90 -9.17 -12.36
CA VAL A 114 -4.81 -8.39 -13.21
C VAL A 114 -6.24 -8.89 -13.09
N MET A 115 -7.18 -7.96 -13.18
CA MET A 115 -8.60 -8.23 -13.32
C MET A 115 -9.05 -7.79 -14.71
N ARG A 116 -9.69 -8.71 -15.45
CA ARG A 116 -10.25 -8.46 -16.78
C ARG A 116 -11.77 -8.47 -16.76
N GLU A 117 -12.35 -7.64 -17.62
CA GLU A 117 -13.74 -7.76 -18.07
C GLU A 117 -13.75 -7.95 -19.58
N GLY A 118 -14.20 -9.12 -20.03
CA GLY A 118 -13.91 -9.56 -21.40
C GLY A 118 -12.38 -9.62 -21.60
N ASP A 119 -11.88 -9.06 -22.69
CA ASP A 119 -10.45 -9.09 -23.01
C ASP A 119 -9.67 -7.90 -22.43
N ARG A 120 -10.36 -6.91 -21.86
CA ARG A 120 -9.77 -5.69 -21.33
C ARG A 120 -9.37 -5.84 -19.87
N ILE A 121 -8.18 -5.40 -19.50
CA ILE A 121 -7.76 -5.21 -18.12
C ILE A 121 -8.46 -3.97 -17.56
N VAL A 122 -9.19 -4.14 -16.46
CA VAL A 122 -9.86 -3.05 -15.75
C VAL A 122 -9.16 -2.70 -14.44
N ALA A 123 -8.29 -3.58 -13.94
CA ALA A 123 -7.47 -3.30 -12.78
C ALA A 123 -6.21 -4.16 -12.74
N PHE A 124 -5.17 -3.66 -12.07
CA PHE A 124 -3.93 -4.41 -11.86
C PHE A 124 -3.33 -4.12 -10.48
N ALA A 125 -2.49 -5.04 -10.01
CA ALA A 125 -1.62 -4.85 -8.87
C ALA A 125 -0.29 -5.59 -9.09
N ASN A 126 0.83 -4.98 -8.73
CA ASN A 126 2.11 -5.68 -8.72
C ASN A 126 2.34 -6.34 -7.35
N LEU A 127 2.90 -7.55 -7.39
CA LEU A 127 3.10 -8.38 -6.20
C LEU A 127 4.59 -8.46 -5.87
N LEU A 128 4.97 -7.98 -4.70
CA LEU A 128 6.30 -8.19 -4.13
C LEU A 128 6.32 -9.55 -3.47
N VAL A 129 7.16 -10.46 -3.94
CA VAL A 129 7.21 -11.84 -3.42
C VAL A 129 8.59 -12.13 -2.86
N THR A 130 8.62 -12.61 -1.62
CA THR A 130 9.81 -13.11 -0.92
C THR A 130 9.51 -14.51 -0.37
N PRO A 131 10.53 -15.27 0.09
CA PRO A 131 10.27 -16.57 0.70
C PRO A 131 9.29 -16.45 1.89
N GLY A 132 8.10 -17.03 1.73
CA GLY A 132 7.07 -17.07 2.77
C GLY A 132 6.13 -15.85 2.87
N GLU A 133 6.38 -14.78 2.11
CA GLU A 133 5.57 -13.55 2.17
C GLU A 133 5.33 -12.96 0.77
N ALA A 134 4.13 -12.44 0.55
CA ALA A 134 3.81 -11.60 -0.59
C ALA A 134 3.16 -10.29 -0.14
N ALA A 135 3.35 -9.21 -0.88
CA ALA A 135 2.75 -7.92 -0.61
C ALA A 135 2.28 -7.24 -1.90
N VAL A 136 1.31 -6.33 -1.77
CA VAL A 136 0.94 -5.42 -2.86
C VAL A 136 1.67 -4.09 -2.68
N ASP A 137 2.22 -3.55 -3.77
CA ASP A 137 2.71 -2.17 -3.80
C ASP A 137 1.71 -1.23 -4.51
N LEU A 138 1.66 -1.28 -5.84
CA LEU A 138 0.62 -0.60 -6.62
C LEU A 138 -0.61 -1.47 -6.75
N MET A 139 -1.79 -0.87 -6.60
CA MET A 139 -3.07 -1.42 -7.02
C MET A 139 -3.90 -0.30 -7.64
N ARG A 140 -4.23 -0.42 -8.92
CA ARG A 140 -4.96 0.60 -9.68
C ARG A 140 -6.07 -0.02 -10.51
N TYR A 141 -7.12 0.76 -10.77
CA TYR A 141 -8.31 0.32 -11.48
C TYR A 141 -8.92 1.46 -12.28
N THR A 142 -9.66 1.13 -13.33
CA THR A 142 -10.35 2.10 -14.18
C THR A 142 -11.58 2.68 -13.48
N PRO A 143 -12.02 3.91 -13.82
CA PRO A 143 -13.22 4.51 -13.20
C PRO A 143 -14.52 3.71 -13.42
N ASP A 144 -14.57 2.89 -14.48
CA ASP A 144 -15.68 2.01 -14.80
C ASP A 144 -15.55 0.60 -14.19
N ALA A 145 -14.51 0.34 -13.38
CA ALA A 145 -14.37 -0.92 -12.68
C ALA A 145 -15.56 -1.18 -11.72
N PRO A 146 -15.95 -2.44 -11.52
CA PRO A 146 -17.15 -2.76 -10.78
C PRO A 146 -17.00 -2.42 -9.30
N HIS A 147 -18.13 -2.08 -8.67
CA HIS A 147 -18.15 -1.77 -7.25
C HIS A 147 -17.59 -2.95 -6.42
N GLY A 148 -16.54 -2.68 -5.64
CA GLY A 148 -15.84 -3.70 -4.87
C GLY A 148 -14.60 -4.28 -5.58
N VAL A 149 -14.11 -3.65 -6.66
CA VAL A 149 -12.88 -4.05 -7.35
C VAL A 149 -11.68 -4.27 -6.42
N MET A 150 -11.47 -3.39 -5.44
CA MET A 150 -10.38 -3.58 -4.47
C MET A 150 -10.61 -4.78 -3.56
N ASP A 151 -11.83 -5.02 -3.10
CA ASP A 151 -12.20 -6.20 -2.30
C ASP A 151 -11.94 -7.48 -3.10
N TYR A 152 -12.30 -7.48 -4.38
CA TYR A 152 -12.07 -8.57 -5.31
C TYR A 152 -10.57 -8.84 -5.49
N LEU A 153 -9.79 -7.82 -5.86
CA LEU A 153 -8.34 -7.97 -6.11
C LEU A 153 -7.59 -8.45 -4.89
N PHE A 154 -7.77 -7.82 -3.72
CA PHE A 154 -7.08 -8.26 -2.51
C PHE A 154 -7.47 -9.70 -2.14
N THR A 155 -8.76 -10.03 -2.19
CA THR A 155 -9.22 -11.39 -1.89
C THR A 155 -8.60 -12.41 -2.83
N ARG A 156 -8.53 -12.10 -4.13
CA ARG A 156 -7.91 -12.97 -5.14
C ARG A 156 -6.40 -13.09 -4.98
N CYS A 157 -5.70 -12.00 -4.67
CA CYS A 157 -4.26 -12.04 -4.43
C CYS A 157 -3.92 -12.90 -3.19
N VAL A 158 -4.72 -12.81 -2.12
CA VAL A 158 -4.53 -13.66 -0.93
C VAL A 158 -4.83 -15.13 -1.26
N GLN A 159 -5.87 -15.41 -2.05
CA GLN A 159 -6.17 -16.77 -2.52
C GLN A 159 -5.09 -17.34 -3.42
N TRP A 160 -4.52 -16.52 -4.31
CA TRP A 160 -3.37 -16.87 -5.13
C TRP A 160 -2.14 -17.18 -4.26
N ALA A 161 -1.81 -16.31 -3.31
CA ALA A 161 -0.68 -16.53 -2.41
C ALA A 161 -0.84 -17.84 -1.61
N LYS A 162 -2.06 -18.16 -1.16
CA LYS A 162 -2.39 -19.44 -0.55
C LYS A 162 -2.12 -20.63 -1.49
N ALA A 163 -2.53 -20.52 -2.76
CA ALA A 163 -2.33 -21.57 -3.76
C ALA A 163 -0.85 -21.81 -4.08
N GLU A 164 -0.03 -20.75 -4.04
CA GLU A 164 1.43 -20.80 -4.20
C GLU A 164 2.17 -21.26 -2.93
N GLY A 165 1.46 -21.55 -1.84
CA GLY A 165 2.07 -21.96 -0.56
C GLY A 165 2.80 -20.83 0.18
N ILE A 166 2.51 -19.57 -0.15
CA ILE A 166 3.05 -18.39 0.52
C ILE A 166 2.29 -18.20 1.83
N ALA A 167 2.98 -18.11 2.97
CA ALA A 167 2.36 -18.14 4.30
C ALA A 167 1.70 -16.82 4.71
N GLU A 168 2.27 -15.69 4.31
CA GLU A 168 1.83 -14.35 4.70
C GLU A 168 1.51 -13.47 3.48
N PHE A 169 0.46 -12.66 3.60
CA PHE A 169 0.12 -11.64 2.62
C PHE A 169 -0.01 -10.26 3.30
N ASP A 170 0.90 -9.34 3.01
CA ASP A 170 0.87 -7.97 3.52
C ASP A 170 0.01 -7.06 2.63
N LEU A 171 -1.06 -6.50 3.22
CA LEU A 171 -1.93 -5.50 2.58
C LEU A 171 -1.34 -4.08 2.60
N GLY A 172 -0.12 -3.94 3.12
CA GLY A 172 0.59 -2.69 3.34
C GLY A 172 0.22 -1.98 4.63
N MET A 173 0.89 -0.86 4.88
CA MET A 173 0.72 -0.07 6.10
C MET A 173 -0.66 0.61 6.19
N ALA A 174 -1.23 0.66 7.40
CA ALA A 174 -2.21 1.65 7.82
C ALA A 174 -1.49 2.65 8.75
N PRO A 175 -1.10 3.84 8.25
CA PRO A 175 -0.43 4.84 9.08
C PRO A 175 -1.28 5.21 10.30
N LEU A 176 -0.63 5.47 11.43
CA LEU A 176 -1.27 5.86 12.70
C LEU A 176 -2.17 4.82 13.38
N ALA A 177 -2.39 3.67 12.75
CA ALA A 177 -3.07 2.56 13.38
C ALA A 177 -2.35 2.17 14.69
N GLY A 178 -3.12 2.04 15.77
CA GLY A 178 -2.60 1.66 17.07
C GLY A 178 -1.65 2.68 17.72
N LEU A 179 -1.73 3.97 17.35
CA LEU A 179 -1.11 5.06 18.10
C LEU A 179 -2.06 5.55 19.19
N GLU A 180 -1.63 5.48 20.44
CA GLU A 180 -2.35 6.05 21.59
C GLU A 180 -1.91 7.51 21.89
N ASP A 181 -0.77 7.94 21.33
CA ASP A 181 -0.16 9.23 21.66
C ASP A 181 -0.75 10.40 20.85
N ARG A 182 -1.63 11.17 21.52
CA ARG A 182 -2.30 12.36 21.00
C ARG A 182 -1.36 13.51 20.62
N ARG A 183 -0.09 13.50 21.02
CA ARG A 183 0.86 14.62 20.81
C ARG A 183 1.44 14.70 19.40
N ILE A 184 1.57 13.57 18.71
CA ILE A 184 2.12 13.47 17.34
C ILE A 184 1.03 13.47 16.25
N ALA A 185 -0.23 13.24 16.64
CA ALA A 185 -1.38 13.22 15.74
C ALA A 185 -1.51 14.46 14.84
N PRO A 186 -1.23 15.71 15.28
CA PRO A 186 -1.31 16.89 14.39
C PRO A 186 -0.24 16.92 13.29
N VAL A 187 0.97 16.44 13.59
CA VAL A 187 2.07 16.35 12.62
C VAL A 187 1.75 15.28 11.59
N PHE A 188 1.22 14.15 12.04
CA PHE A 188 0.78 13.09 11.16
C PHE A 188 -0.49 13.42 10.37
N ALA A 189 -1.38 14.25 10.90
CA ALA A 189 -2.51 14.77 10.14
C ALA A 189 -2.01 15.69 9.00
N ARG A 190 -0.97 16.49 9.26
CA ARG A 190 -0.30 17.28 8.23
C ARG A 190 0.41 16.40 7.20
N VAL A 191 1.25 15.45 7.62
CA VAL A 191 1.89 14.47 6.73
C VAL A 191 0.86 13.68 5.92
N GLY A 192 -0.23 13.25 6.56
CA GLY A 192 -1.31 12.54 5.90
C GLY A 192 -2.05 13.39 4.88
N ALA A 193 -2.26 14.68 5.15
CA ALA A 193 -2.85 15.60 4.18
C ALA A 193 -1.89 15.89 2.99
N LEU A 194 -0.59 15.70 3.18
CA LEU A 194 0.43 15.84 2.13
C LEU A 194 0.59 14.56 1.29
N VAL A 195 0.37 13.38 1.88
CA VAL A 195 0.50 12.08 1.20
C VAL A 195 -0.81 11.64 0.56
N PHE A 196 -1.93 11.86 1.25
CA PHE A 196 -3.28 11.50 0.84
C PHE A 196 -4.04 12.80 0.57
N GLU A 197 -4.13 13.20 -0.70
CA GLU A 197 -4.75 14.46 -1.16
C GLU A 197 -6.29 14.49 -1.01
N GLU A 198 -6.84 13.68 -0.08
CA GLU A 198 -8.24 13.75 0.33
C GLU A 198 -8.38 14.51 1.66
N GLY A 199 -9.35 15.43 1.70
CA GLY A 199 -9.62 16.38 2.80
C GLY A 199 -10.08 15.77 4.13
N GLY A 200 -9.34 14.81 4.68
CA GLY A 200 -9.60 14.15 5.94
C GLY A 200 -8.54 13.14 6.31
N ALA A 201 -7.25 13.52 6.34
CA ALA A 201 -6.12 12.61 6.59
C ALA A 201 -6.34 11.61 7.74
N LEU A 202 -6.82 12.07 8.90
CA LEU A 202 -7.13 11.20 10.05
C LEU A 202 -8.32 10.25 9.82
N TYR A 203 -9.34 10.72 9.08
CA TYR A 203 -10.49 9.91 8.68
C TYR A 203 -10.11 8.87 7.62
N GLY A 204 -9.18 9.20 6.72
CA GLY A 204 -8.60 8.28 5.74
C GLY A 204 -7.82 7.14 6.40
N PHE A 205 -7.07 7.40 7.49
CA PHE A 205 -6.31 6.37 8.20
C PHE A 205 -7.17 5.38 8.99
N GLN A 206 -8.18 5.87 9.73
CA GLN A 206 -9.14 4.98 10.39
C GLN A 206 -9.98 4.22 9.37
N GLY A 207 -10.36 4.87 8.26
CA GLY A 207 -11.01 4.23 7.12
C GLY A 207 -10.17 3.12 6.52
N LEU A 208 -8.87 3.36 6.30
CA LEU A 208 -7.93 2.37 5.75
C LEU A 208 -7.72 1.19 6.71
N ARG A 209 -7.58 1.45 8.02
CA ARG A 209 -7.47 0.39 9.02
C ARG A 209 -8.75 -0.46 9.09
N SER A 210 -9.91 0.19 9.12
CA SER A 210 -11.22 -0.47 9.12
C SER A 210 -11.43 -1.30 7.84
N TYR A 211 -11.09 -0.72 6.69
CA TYR A 211 -11.11 -1.39 5.39
C TYR A 211 -10.26 -2.65 5.39
N LYS A 212 -9.00 -2.57 5.85
CA LYS A 212 -8.09 -3.73 5.93
C LYS A 212 -8.57 -4.75 6.98
N GLY A 213 -9.24 -4.30 8.04
CA GLY A 213 -9.82 -5.14 9.09
C GLY A 213 -10.79 -6.21 8.58
N LYS A 214 -11.52 -5.97 7.48
CA LYS A 214 -12.44 -6.97 6.91
C LYS A 214 -11.73 -8.26 6.45
N PHE A 215 -10.44 -8.18 6.13
CA PHE A 215 -9.65 -9.34 5.74
C PHE A 215 -9.22 -10.19 6.94
N GLY A 216 -9.45 -9.72 8.17
CA GLY A 216 -9.03 -10.40 9.40
C GLY A 216 -7.51 -10.50 9.53
N PRO A 217 -6.75 -9.41 9.31
CA PRO A 217 -5.30 -9.45 9.41
C PRO A 217 -4.83 -9.49 10.86
N GLU A 218 -3.61 -9.98 11.05
CA GLU A 218 -2.76 -9.68 12.18
C GLU A 218 -2.14 -8.30 11.98
N TRP A 219 -2.21 -7.45 13.00
CA TRP A 219 -1.64 -6.10 12.96
C TRP A 219 -0.21 -6.13 13.49
N LYS A 220 0.78 -5.97 12.61
CA LYS A 220 2.21 -5.89 13.01
C LYS A 220 2.64 -4.43 13.11
N ALA A 221 3.21 -4.03 14.25
CA ALA A 221 3.62 -2.65 14.48
C ALA A 221 4.77 -2.24 13.56
N ARG A 222 4.81 -0.95 13.19
CA ARG A 222 5.87 -0.36 12.38
C ARG A 222 6.40 0.89 13.04
N PHE A 223 7.71 1.08 12.99
CA PHE A 223 8.41 2.12 13.74
C PHE A 223 9.24 3.03 12.85
N ILE A 224 9.53 4.22 13.36
CA ILE A 224 10.59 5.10 12.89
C ILE A 224 11.69 5.14 13.96
N ALA A 225 12.94 5.09 13.51
CA ALA A 225 14.12 5.19 14.35
C ALA A 225 15.04 6.31 13.88
N ALA A 226 15.49 7.17 14.79
CA ALA A 226 16.41 8.25 14.48
C ALA A 226 17.32 8.56 15.69
N PRO A 227 18.51 9.17 15.49
CA PRO A 227 19.34 9.65 16.57
C PRO A 227 18.55 10.57 17.50
N VAL A 228 18.75 10.47 18.81
CA VAL A 228 18.04 11.26 19.84
C VAL A 228 17.99 12.77 19.54
N PRO A 229 19.05 13.42 19.01
CA PRO A 229 18.98 14.85 18.67
C PRO A 229 18.08 15.18 17.48
N THR A 230 17.67 14.20 16.67
CA THR A 230 16.85 14.39 15.48
C THR A 230 15.38 14.54 15.88
N PRO A 231 14.75 15.69 15.63
CA PRO A 231 13.34 15.86 15.94
C PRO A 231 12.50 14.92 15.07
N LEU A 232 11.84 13.95 15.69
CA LEU A 232 10.99 12.97 14.98
C LEU A 232 9.90 13.59 14.10
N PRO A 233 9.25 14.71 14.47
CA PRO A 233 8.35 15.43 13.55
C PRO A 233 9.02 15.87 12.25
N LEU A 234 10.29 16.28 12.29
CA LEU A 234 11.04 16.67 11.08
C LEU A 234 11.41 15.43 10.27
N ALA A 235 11.84 14.34 10.91
CA ALA A 235 12.11 13.08 10.23
C ALA A 235 10.87 12.55 9.48
N LEU A 236 9.67 12.69 10.07
CA LEU A 236 8.40 12.33 9.42
C LEU A 236 8.03 13.29 8.29
N LEU A 237 8.34 14.57 8.42
CA LEU A 237 8.17 15.54 7.33
C LEU A 237 9.08 15.20 6.16
N ASP A 238 10.34 14.85 6.41
CA ASP A 238 11.27 14.42 5.37
C ASP A 238 10.78 13.17 4.65
N VAL A 239 10.25 12.18 5.37
CA VAL A 239 9.59 11.02 4.77
C VAL A 239 8.41 11.46 3.89
N ALA A 240 7.54 12.36 4.38
CA ALA A 240 6.40 12.86 3.60
C ALA A 240 6.83 13.59 2.33
N LEU A 241 7.91 14.37 2.40
CA LEU A 241 8.50 15.08 1.25
C LEU A 241 9.10 14.09 0.25
N LEU A 242 9.85 13.08 0.72
CA LEU A 242 10.39 12.04 -0.14
C LEU A 242 9.27 11.25 -0.84
N THR A 243 8.20 10.94 -0.11
CA THR A 243 7.04 10.22 -0.66
C THR A 243 6.24 11.06 -1.65
N SER A 244 6.16 12.37 -1.47
CA SER A 244 5.41 13.26 -2.37
C SER A 244 6.21 13.77 -3.58
N GLY A 245 7.48 13.40 -3.74
CA GLY A 245 8.33 13.88 -4.85
C GLY A 245 8.99 15.25 -4.58
N GLY A 246 9.12 15.62 -3.32
CA GLY A 246 9.72 16.86 -2.84
C GLY A 246 8.74 18.03 -2.78
N TRP A 247 9.25 19.23 -2.46
CA TRP A 247 8.45 20.45 -2.27
C TRP A 247 7.55 20.82 -3.48
N LEU A 248 7.95 20.48 -4.70
CA LEU A 248 7.16 20.72 -5.91
C LEU A 248 5.93 19.79 -5.99
N GLY A 249 6.12 18.50 -5.70
CA GLY A 249 5.01 17.56 -5.58
C GLY A 249 4.10 17.89 -4.40
N MET A 250 4.67 18.46 -3.32
CA MET A 250 3.93 18.96 -2.17
C MET A 250 2.99 20.15 -2.49
N LEU A 251 3.33 20.95 -3.51
CA LEU A 251 2.51 22.08 -3.98
C LEU A 251 1.56 21.69 -5.13
N GLY A 252 1.49 20.41 -5.50
CA GLY A 252 0.72 19.95 -6.68
C GLY A 252 1.27 20.47 -8.02
N LEU A 253 2.49 21.02 -8.03
CA LEU A 253 3.10 21.61 -9.21
C LEU A 253 3.87 20.53 -9.98
N ARG A 254 3.39 20.22 -11.19
CA ARG A 254 4.08 19.30 -12.11
C ARG A 254 5.45 19.88 -12.50
N ARG A 255 6.51 19.05 -12.48
CA ARG A 255 7.71 19.33 -13.28
C ARG A 255 7.29 19.23 -14.74
N ALA A 256 7.33 20.34 -15.47
CA ALA A 256 7.28 20.29 -16.93
C ALA A 256 8.47 19.43 -17.40
N ARG A 257 8.17 18.32 -18.09
CA ARG A 257 9.11 17.63 -18.96
C ARG A 257 8.74 17.96 -20.38
#